data_AF-A0A956U5I6-F1
#
_entry.id   AF-A0A956U5I6-F1
#
_cell.length_a   1.000
_cell.length_b   1.000
_cell.length_c   1.000
_cell.angle_alpha   90.00
_cell.angle_beta   90.00
_cell.angle_gamma   90.00
#
_symmetry.space_group_name_H-M   'P 1'
#
loop_
_entity.id
_entity.type
_entity.pdbx_description
1 polymer ?
#
loop_
_entity_poly.entity_id
_entity_poly.type
_entity_poly.pdbx_seq_one_letter_code
_entity_poly.pdbx_strand_id
1 'polypeptide(L)'
;MSSRENLRNLDAVVEFSIFPFLQRRSLTGFMSIRLILLVLLSILGLFPFCPAESGPVRKKFSIKVDKAPPTVQIRYFDPRHPPGDLPRLRTGERGTTVARYSRVFNFDIDLVSEKREGGTTRVVVVPRSAAIKLSLPIAIWVPEHAPRKLLRHEDGHRRIHEAVYKDAGALIKFYGERLKHARFAGRGPDSKQAVVNAYQALGEDLSSIYERYVYDYSRAVSEEYDLLTGHGTNAMPEEEAIERAFRKHASYRVEFDEVLDYYQRASKK
;
A
#
# COMPACT_ATOMS: atom_id res chain seq x y z
N MET A 1 -10.98 12.24 33.36
CA MET A 1 -11.30 12.96 32.11
C MET A 1 -10.69 12.20 30.94
N SER A 2 -11.53 11.90 29.95
CA SER A 2 -11.32 10.90 28.90
C SER A 2 -10.29 11.37 27.87
N SER A 3 -9.17 10.64 27.73
CA SER A 3 -8.14 10.84 26.71
C SER A 3 -8.55 10.35 25.31
N ARG A 4 -9.85 10.14 25.05
CA ARG A 4 -10.35 9.53 23.81
C ARG A 4 -10.69 10.50 22.67
N GLU A 5 -10.64 11.82 22.85
CA GLU A 5 -11.24 12.74 21.86
C GLU A 5 -10.31 13.38 20.82
N ASN A 6 -8.98 13.18 20.83
CA ASN A 6 -8.09 14.04 20.00
C ASN A 6 -7.20 13.33 18.95
N LEU A 7 -7.53 12.11 18.50
CA LEU A 7 -6.75 11.39 17.47
C LEU A 7 -7.40 11.35 16.08
N ARG A 8 -8.49 12.09 15.85
CA ARG A 8 -9.23 12.04 14.56
C ARG A 8 -8.60 12.83 13.40
N ASN A 9 -7.57 13.65 13.64
CA ASN A 9 -6.93 14.49 12.62
C ASN A 9 -5.41 14.23 12.53
N LEU A 10 -5.02 12.97 12.37
CA LEU A 10 -3.70 12.67 11.79
C LEU A 10 -3.92 12.50 10.27
N ASP A 11 -4.01 13.61 9.54
CA ASP A 11 -3.79 13.66 8.09
C ASP A 11 -2.28 13.44 7.82
N ALA A 12 -1.73 12.36 8.37
CA ALA A 12 -0.43 11.86 7.96
C ALA A 12 -0.65 11.20 6.60
N VAL A 13 -0.63 12.03 5.54
CA VAL A 13 -0.30 11.54 4.20
C VAL A 13 1.12 11.02 4.31
N VAL A 14 1.27 9.73 4.64
CA VAL A 14 2.54 9.03 4.48
C VAL A 14 2.71 8.81 2.97
N GLU A 15 3.07 9.86 2.26
CA GLU A 15 3.81 9.70 1.02
C GLU A 15 5.14 9.05 1.41
N PHE A 16 5.37 7.83 0.94
CA PHE A 16 6.69 7.20 1.04
C PHE A 16 7.66 7.96 0.10
N SER A 17 8.11 9.12 0.57
CA SER A 17 9.21 9.90 0.01
C SER A 17 10.34 9.88 1.05
N ILE A 18 11.46 9.27 0.67
CA ILE A 18 12.68 9.16 1.49
C ILE A 18 13.25 10.56 1.72
N PHE A 19 13.25 11.09 2.97
CA PHE A 19 14.26 11.97 3.63
C PHE A 19 13.68 12.64 4.92
N PRO A 20 14.48 12.92 5.99
CA PRO A 20 13.96 13.30 7.31
C PRO A 20 14.12 14.79 7.65
N PHE A 21 13.18 15.37 8.42
CA PHE A 21 13.44 16.63 9.14
C PHE A 21 12.65 16.75 10.47
N LEU A 22 13.35 17.23 11.49
CA LEU A 22 12.92 17.43 12.88
C LEU A 22 12.04 18.68 13.08
N GLN A 23 11.11 18.66 14.04
CA GLN A 23 11.14 19.65 15.14
C GLN A 23 10.23 19.30 16.33
N ARG A 24 10.83 19.40 17.53
CA ARG A 24 10.20 19.40 18.87
C ARG A 24 9.42 20.70 19.10
N ARG A 25 8.33 20.64 19.88
CA ARG A 25 8.05 21.58 20.99
C ARG A 25 7.21 20.91 22.09
N SER A 26 7.62 21.16 23.34
CA SER A 26 6.94 20.78 24.58
C SER A 26 5.91 21.83 24.96
N LEU A 27 4.86 21.42 25.69
CA LEU A 27 4.14 22.30 26.62
C LEU A 27 3.66 21.51 27.84
N THR A 28 4.07 22.02 29.00
CA THR A 28 3.69 21.68 30.37
C THR A 28 2.34 22.29 30.73
N GLY A 29 1.52 21.62 31.56
CA GLY A 29 0.25 22.21 32.04
C GLY A 29 -0.50 21.38 33.10
N PHE A 30 -0.27 21.79 34.34
CA PHE A 30 -0.91 21.54 35.65
C PHE A 30 -2.40 21.18 35.82
N MET A 31 -2.66 20.46 36.94
CA MET A 31 -3.83 20.45 37.87
C MET A 31 -5.18 19.91 37.34
N SER A 32 -6.05 19.25 38.12
CA SER A 32 -6.31 19.35 39.57
C SER A 32 -7.04 18.11 40.12
N ILE A 33 -6.84 17.88 41.42
CA ILE A 33 -7.37 16.82 42.29
C ILE A 33 -8.70 17.26 42.91
N ARG A 34 -9.74 16.41 42.87
CA ARG A 34 -10.89 16.34 43.81
C ARG A 34 -11.36 14.88 43.80
N LEU A 35 -11.06 14.00 44.75
CA LEU A 35 -11.30 13.95 46.19
C LEU A 35 -12.79 13.98 46.59
N ILE A 36 -13.30 12.75 46.82
CA ILE A 36 -14.20 12.30 47.91
C ILE A 36 -15.59 12.94 48.02
N LEU A 37 -16.65 12.14 47.85
CA LEU A 37 -17.66 11.76 48.88
C LEU A 37 -18.82 11.02 48.20
N LEU A 38 -19.06 9.74 48.50
CA LEU A 38 -20.38 9.06 48.49
C LEU A 38 -20.20 7.57 48.81
N VAL A 39 -19.90 7.29 50.08
CA VAL A 39 -20.13 5.99 50.72
C VAL A 39 -21.17 6.26 51.79
N LEU A 40 -22.41 5.79 51.57
CA LEU A 40 -23.47 5.49 52.56
C LEU A 40 -24.85 5.60 51.90
N LEU A 41 -25.26 4.61 51.10
CA LEU A 41 -26.68 4.35 50.79
C LEU A 41 -26.82 3.04 49.99
N SER A 42 -26.77 1.90 50.68
CA SER A 42 -27.12 0.60 50.06
C SER A 42 -27.43 -0.47 51.11
N ILE A 43 -28.53 -0.31 51.86
CA ILE A 43 -29.18 -1.39 52.64
C ILE A 43 -30.70 -1.37 52.45
N LEU A 44 -31.20 -1.20 51.22
CA LEU A 44 -32.57 -1.61 50.88
C LEU A 44 -32.59 -2.18 49.47
N GLY A 45 -32.87 -3.48 49.39
CA GLY A 45 -32.84 -4.31 48.19
C GLY A 45 -33.93 -3.96 47.18
N LEU A 46 -33.61 -3.00 46.31
CA LEU A 46 -34.23 -2.82 44.99
C LEU A 46 -33.05 -2.54 44.06
N PHE A 47 -32.46 -3.59 43.47
CA PHE A 47 -31.53 -3.38 42.36
C PHE A 47 -32.37 -2.91 41.17
N PRO A 48 -32.32 -1.62 40.77
CA PRO A 48 -32.92 -1.23 39.50
C PRO A 48 -32.23 -2.09 38.44
N PHE A 49 -33.05 -2.72 37.61
CA PHE A 49 -32.62 -3.45 36.43
C PHE A 49 -31.75 -2.49 35.61
N CYS A 50 -30.44 -2.55 35.80
CA CYS A 50 -29.49 -1.67 35.14
C CYS A 50 -29.60 -2.05 33.66
N PRO A 51 -30.19 -1.20 32.79
CA PRO A 51 -30.34 -1.55 31.40
C PRO A 51 -28.95 -1.86 30.88
N ALA A 52 -28.74 -3.10 30.42
CA ALA A 52 -27.46 -3.56 29.89
C ALA A 52 -26.95 -2.49 28.93
N GLU A 53 -25.88 -1.80 29.35
CA GLU A 53 -25.30 -0.69 28.61
C GLU A 53 -24.93 -1.25 27.25
N SER A 54 -25.71 -0.90 26.23
CA SER A 54 -25.49 -1.40 24.88
C SER A 54 -24.15 -0.85 24.44
N GLY A 55 -23.13 -1.72 24.54
CA GLY A 55 -21.76 -1.35 24.22
C GLY A 55 -21.72 -0.67 22.85
N PRO A 56 -20.84 0.34 22.67
CA PRO A 56 -20.81 1.12 21.45
C PRO A 56 -20.76 0.20 20.23
N VAL A 57 -21.74 0.34 19.34
CA VAL A 57 -21.84 -0.45 18.11
C VAL A 57 -20.55 -0.27 17.33
N ARG A 58 -19.73 -1.32 17.29
CA ARG A 58 -18.44 -1.30 16.61
C ARG A 58 -18.71 -1.17 15.11
N LYS A 59 -18.34 -0.04 14.52
CA LYS A 59 -18.47 0.18 13.07
C LYS A 59 -17.78 -0.98 12.34
N LYS A 60 -18.47 -1.56 11.36
CA LYS A 60 -17.93 -2.62 10.52
C LYS A 60 -16.73 -2.04 9.74
N PHE A 61 -15.63 -2.78 9.71
CA PHE A 61 -14.47 -2.43 8.90
C PHE A 61 -14.88 -2.21 7.43
N SER A 62 -14.34 -1.18 6.80
CA SER A 62 -14.57 -0.88 5.39
C SER A 62 -13.26 -0.62 4.65
N ILE A 63 -13.18 -1.13 3.42
CA ILE A 63 -12.07 -0.88 2.51
C ILE A 63 -12.59 -0.30 1.19
N LYS A 64 -11.98 0.81 0.77
CA LYS A 64 -12.21 1.44 -0.52
C LYS A 64 -10.90 1.44 -1.31
N VAL A 65 -10.94 0.87 -2.50
CA VAL A 65 -9.81 0.85 -3.44
C VAL A 65 -10.20 1.68 -4.66
N ASP A 66 -9.44 2.74 -4.90
CA ASP A 66 -9.54 3.62 -6.05
C ASP A 66 -8.36 3.36 -6.98
N LYS A 67 -8.60 2.69 -8.11
CA LYS A 67 -7.56 2.29 -9.06
C LYS A 67 -7.71 3.11 -10.34
N ALA A 68 -6.78 4.04 -10.56
CA ALA A 68 -6.72 4.79 -11.80
C ALA A 68 -6.32 3.87 -12.98
N PRO A 69 -6.78 4.14 -14.22
CA PRO A 69 -6.25 3.44 -15.39
C PRO A 69 -4.75 3.73 -15.57
N PRO A 70 -3.98 2.83 -16.22
CA PRO A 70 -2.61 3.12 -16.62
C PRO A 70 -2.55 4.38 -17.49
N THR A 71 -1.48 5.16 -17.32
CA THR A 71 -1.19 6.31 -18.18
C THR A 71 0.11 6.05 -18.92
N VAL A 72 0.14 6.34 -20.22
CA VAL A 72 1.26 6.00 -21.09
C VAL A 72 1.76 7.26 -21.78
N GLN A 73 3.06 7.52 -21.69
CA GLN A 73 3.72 8.61 -22.40
C GLN A 73 4.90 8.05 -23.18
N ILE A 74 4.91 8.29 -24.49
CA ILE A 74 6.09 8.03 -25.33
C ILE A 74 6.91 9.32 -25.39
N ARG A 75 8.19 9.22 -25.04
CA ARG A 75 9.16 10.31 -25.02
C ARG A 75 10.28 9.98 -25.99
N TYR A 76 10.37 10.77 -27.05
CA TYR A 76 11.48 10.70 -27.99
C TYR A 76 12.67 11.49 -27.47
N PHE A 77 13.90 11.02 -27.71
CA PHE A 77 15.12 11.73 -27.32
C PHE A 77 16.20 11.70 -28.41
N ASP A 78 17.06 12.72 -28.45
CA ASP A 78 18.29 12.72 -29.25
C ASP A 78 19.39 11.95 -28.48
N PRO A 79 19.92 10.82 -29.01
CA PRO A 79 20.99 10.07 -28.37
C PRO A 79 22.29 10.87 -28.18
N ARG A 80 22.51 11.95 -28.93
CA ARG A 80 23.69 12.82 -28.82
C ARG A 80 23.53 13.87 -27.72
N HIS A 81 22.29 14.23 -27.38
CA HIS A 81 21.95 15.21 -26.36
C HIS A 81 20.77 14.69 -25.52
N PRO A 82 20.95 13.59 -24.77
CA PRO A 82 19.85 12.99 -24.01
C PRO A 82 19.36 13.98 -22.94
N PRO A 83 18.04 14.04 -22.68
CA PRO A 83 17.51 14.90 -21.64
C PRO A 83 17.95 14.42 -20.26
N GLY A 84 18.12 15.36 -19.32
CA GLY A 84 18.65 15.05 -17.98
C GLY A 84 17.78 14.15 -17.12
N ASP A 85 16.50 13.98 -17.47
CA ASP A 85 15.56 13.09 -16.81
C ASP A 85 15.39 11.72 -17.51
N LEU A 86 16.17 11.45 -18.57
CA LEU A 86 16.27 10.13 -19.18
C LEU A 86 16.84 9.13 -18.15
N PRO A 87 16.14 8.02 -17.84
CA PRO A 87 16.70 6.97 -17.01
C PRO A 87 18.00 6.42 -17.60
N ARG A 88 18.95 6.06 -16.74
CA ARG A 88 20.21 5.47 -17.19
C ARG A 88 19.95 4.17 -17.95
N LEU A 89 20.25 4.16 -19.24
CA LEU A 89 20.21 2.98 -20.08
C LEU A 89 21.33 2.00 -19.69
N ARG A 90 21.05 0.70 -19.71
CA ARG A 90 22.05 -0.36 -19.53
C ARG A 90 22.91 -0.49 -20.78
N THR A 91 24.06 -1.15 -20.65
CA THR A 91 24.95 -1.39 -21.79
C THR A 91 24.21 -2.15 -22.90
N GLY A 92 24.09 -1.54 -24.08
CA GLY A 92 23.43 -2.12 -25.25
C GLY A 92 21.95 -1.73 -25.41
N GLU A 93 21.32 -1.19 -24.37
CA GLU A 93 19.96 -0.66 -24.47
C GLU A 93 19.94 0.62 -25.29
N ARG A 94 18.96 0.74 -26.18
CA ARG A 94 18.74 1.94 -27.01
C ARG A 94 17.45 2.67 -26.68
N GLY A 95 16.59 2.05 -25.88
CA GLY A 95 15.35 2.57 -25.35
C GLY A 95 15.11 1.97 -23.97
N THR A 96 14.11 2.45 -23.27
CA THR A 96 13.68 1.87 -21.99
C THR A 96 12.24 2.21 -21.68
N THR A 97 11.55 1.31 -21.00
CA THR A 97 10.19 1.52 -20.50
C THR A 97 10.22 1.54 -18.98
N VAL A 98 9.74 2.64 -18.39
CA VAL A 98 9.68 2.82 -16.94
C VAL A 98 8.23 2.84 -16.49
N ALA A 99 7.84 1.84 -15.71
CA ALA A 99 6.54 1.77 -15.06
C ALA A 99 6.66 2.10 -13.56
N ARG A 100 5.80 3.01 -13.07
CA ARG A 100 5.77 3.45 -11.66
C ARG A 100 4.52 2.92 -10.96
N TYR A 101 4.67 1.84 -10.22
CA TYR A 101 3.58 1.24 -9.45
C TYR A 101 3.30 2.03 -8.16
N SER A 102 2.51 3.09 -8.28
CA SER A 102 2.27 4.05 -7.21
C SER A 102 1.06 3.68 -6.36
N ARG A 103 1.20 3.80 -5.04
CA ARG A 103 0.17 3.45 -4.07
C ARG A 103 0.16 4.44 -2.90
N VAL A 104 -1.04 4.79 -2.45
CA VAL A 104 -1.25 5.64 -1.28
C VAL A 104 -2.24 4.95 -0.36
N PHE A 105 -1.84 4.71 0.89
CA PHE A 105 -2.67 4.07 1.91
C PHE A 105 -3.09 5.09 2.97
N ASN A 106 -4.39 5.26 3.15
CA ASN A 106 -4.95 6.07 4.22
C ASN A 106 -5.78 5.16 5.13
N PHE A 107 -5.39 5.03 6.39
CA PHE A 107 -6.08 4.20 7.36
C PHE A 107 -6.74 5.07 8.42
N ASP A 108 -7.96 4.70 8.78
CA ASP A 108 -8.57 5.16 10.02
C ASP A 108 -8.33 4.09 11.09
N ILE A 109 -7.82 4.47 12.26
CA ILE A 109 -7.40 3.52 13.31
C ILE A 109 -8.00 3.83 14.68
N ASP A 110 -8.18 2.77 15.47
CA ASP A 110 -8.52 2.80 16.89
C ASP A 110 -7.30 2.43 17.72
N LEU A 111 -6.98 3.22 18.75
CA LEU A 111 -6.03 2.82 19.79
C LEU A 111 -6.72 1.85 20.77
N VAL A 112 -6.24 0.61 20.82
CA VAL A 112 -6.81 -0.45 21.67
C VAL A 112 -6.12 -0.52 23.01
N SER A 113 -4.80 -0.39 23.04
CA SER A 113 -4.03 -0.40 24.28
C SER A 113 -2.82 0.50 24.20
N GLU A 114 -2.45 1.07 25.34
CA GLU A 114 -1.22 1.82 25.56
C GLU A 114 -0.60 1.33 26.88
N LYS A 115 0.68 1.00 26.87
CA LYS A 115 1.46 0.65 28.06
C LYS A 115 2.76 1.44 28.05
N ARG A 116 3.12 2.03 29.19
CA ARG A 116 4.40 2.71 29.38
C ARG A 116 5.28 1.89 30.31
N GLU A 117 6.50 1.62 29.89
CA GLU A 117 7.46 0.81 30.64
C GLU A 117 8.88 1.23 30.28
N GLY A 118 9.71 1.53 31.28
CA GLY A 118 11.12 1.86 31.09
C GLY A 118 11.39 3.00 30.10
N GLY A 119 10.58 4.07 30.12
CA GLY A 119 10.73 5.19 29.19
C GLY A 119 10.29 4.92 27.74
N THR A 120 9.71 3.76 27.47
CA THR A 120 9.13 3.40 26.17
C THR A 120 7.61 3.28 26.29
N THR A 121 6.91 3.82 25.30
CA THR A 121 5.47 3.61 25.12
C THR A 121 5.24 2.54 24.06
N ARG A 122 4.44 1.52 24.40
CA ARG A 122 3.94 0.51 23.47
C ARG A 122 2.46 0.72 23.25
N VAL A 123 2.04 0.72 22.00
CA VAL A 123 0.62 0.79 21.62
C VAL A 123 0.20 -0.40 20.79
N VAL A 124 -1.10 -0.70 20.80
CA VAL A 124 -1.74 -1.60 19.85
C VAL A 124 -2.90 -0.86 19.20
N VAL A 125 -2.95 -0.87 17.88
CA VAL A 125 -3.99 -0.24 17.07
C VAL A 125 -4.74 -1.28 16.24
N VAL A 126 -5.99 -0.98 15.92
CA VAL A 126 -6.80 -1.76 14.95
C VAL A 126 -7.36 -0.83 13.88
N PRO A 127 -7.33 -1.22 12.60
CA PRO A 127 -7.91 -0.40 11.55
C PRO A 127 -9.44 -0.46 11.56
N ARG A 128 -10.08 0.71 11.43
CA ARG A 128 -11.52 0.90 11.23
C ARG A 128 -11.87 1.00 9.76
N SER A 129 -11.05 1.67 8.96
CA SER A 129 -11.22 1.71 7.51
C SER A 129 -9.91 1.90 6.78
N ALA A 130 -9.89 1.52 5.50
CA ALA A 130 -8.77 1.76 4.59
C ALA A 130 -9.27 2.41 3.30
N ALA A 131 -8.66 3.53 2.91
CA ALA A 131 -8.85 4.16 1.62
C ALA A 131 -7.52 4.11 0.85
N ILE A 132 -7.51 3.39 -0.26
CA ILE A 132 -6.31 3.04 -1.00
C ILE A 132 -6.42 3.60 -2.41
N LYS A 133 -5.41 4.34 -2.85
CA LYS A 133 -5.29 4.83 -4.23
C LYS A 133 -4.16 4.13 -4.94
N LEU A 134 -4.41 3.64 -6.15
CA LEU A 134 -3.43 2.97 -7.00
C LEU A 134 -3.34 3.72 -8.34
N SER A 135 -2.13 3.84 -8.89
CA SER A 135 -1.91 4.35 -10.25
C SER A 135 -0.69 3.70 -10.91
N LEU A 136 -0.66 3.70 -12.24
CA LEU A 136 0.44 3.18 -13.05
C LEU A 136 0.81 4.16 -14.17
N PRO A 137 1.68 5.14 -13.91
CA PRO A 137 2.35 5.90 -14.95
C PRO A 137 3.43 5.07 -15.64
N ILE A 138 3.41 5.05 -16.97
CA ILE A 138 4.37 4.37 -17.83
C ILE A 138 4.99 5.40 -18.78
N ALA A 139 6.32 5.50 -18.77
CA ALA A 139 7.09 6.31 -19.70
C ALA A 139 7.93 5.41 -20.60
N ILE A 140 7.72 5.49 -21.91
CA ILE A 140 8.50 4.80 -22.94
C ILE A 140 9.49 5.81 -23.51
N TRP A 141 10.78 5.54 -23.35
CA TRP A 141 11.85 6.38 -23.84
C TRP A 141 12.52 5.73 -25.04
N VAL A 142 12.51 6.41 -26.18
CA VAL A 142 13.04 5.90 -27.44
C VAL A 142 13.74 7.01 -28.25
N PRO A 143 14.75 6.70 -29.06
CA PRO A 143 15.36 7.69 -29.94
C PRO A 143 14.37 8.23 -30.98
N GLU A 144 14.51 9.48 -31.42
CA GLU A 144 13.64 10.11 -32.44
C GLU A 144 13.51 9.29 -33.75
N HIS A 145 14.50 8.47 -34.06
CA HIS A 145 14.53 7.59 -35.23
C HIS A 145 14.66 6.12 -34.84
N ALA A 146 14.05 5.75 -33.71
CA ALA A 146 14.04 4.37 -33.23
C ALA A 146 13.56 3.40 -34.32
N PRO A 147 14.30 2.31 -34.58
CA PRO A 147 13.82 1.25 -35.46
C PRO A 147 12.48 0.72 -34.98
N ARG A 148 11.57 0.35 -35.91
CA ARG A 148 10.24 -0.21 -35.55
C ARG A 148 10.32 -1.38 -34.58
N LYS A 149 11.37 -2.21 -34.68
CA LYS A 149 11.60 -3.33 -33.77
C LYS A 149 11.82 -2.87 -32.33
N LEU A 150 12.59 -1.80 -32.12
CA LEU A 150 12.81 -1.21 -30.79
C LEU A 150 11.50 -0.64 -30.22
N LEU A 151 10.73 0.10 -31.03
CA LEU A 151 9.42 0.62 -30.61
C LEU A 151 8.47 -0.50 -30.15
N ARG A 152 8.41 -1.61 -30.90
CA ARG A 152 7.60 -2.77 -30.52
C ARG A 152 8.10 -3.46 -29.25
N HIS A 153 9.41 -3.54 -29.07
CA HIS A 153 10.02 -4.12 -27.88
C HIS A 153 9.64 -3.33 -26.62
N GLU A 154 9.77 -2.00 -26.66
CA GLU A 154 9.34 -1.13 -25.56
C GLU A 154 7.82 -1.18 -25.31
N ASP A 155 7.03 -1.24 -26.39
CA ASP A 155 5.58 -1.46 -26.28
C ASP A 155 5.26 -2.80 -25.60
N GLY A 156 6.10 -3.82 -25.78
CA GLY A 156 5.99 -5.11 -25.10
C GLY A 156 6.08 -4.98 -23.57
N HIS A 157 7.04 -4.21 -23.07
CA HIS A 157 7.13 -3.90 -21.63
C HIS A 157 5.88 -3.18 -21.12
N ARG A 158 5.38 -2.17 -21.85
CA ARG A 158 4.12 -1.50 -21.50
C ARG A 158 2.98 -2.51 -21.35
N ARG A 159 2.82 -3.42 -22.30
CA ARG A 159 1.76 -4.45 -22.29
C ARG A 159 1.90 -5.40 -21.09
N ILE A 160 3.13 -5.80 -20.74
CA ILE A 160 3.40 -6.60 -19.54
C ILE A 160 2.95 -5.86 -18.28
N HIS A 161 3.35 -4.60 -18.14
CA HIS A 161 3.01 -3.79 -16.96
C HIS A 161 1.49 -3.57 -16.82
N GLU A 162 0.80 -3.27 -17.92
CA GLU A 162 -0.66 -3.13 -17.96
C GLU A 162 -1.37 -4.43 -17.60
N ALA A 163 -0.90 -5.56 -18.13
CA ALA A 163 -1.48 -6.87 -17.85
C ALA A 163 -1.37 -7.25 -16.37
N VAL A 164 -0.21 -7.01 -15.72
CA VAL A 164 -0.04 -7.24 -14.28
C VAL A 164 -0.90 -6.29 -13.44
N TYR A 165 -1.00 -5.02 -13.84
CA TYR A 165 -1.75 -4.01 -13.10
C TYR A 165 -3.28 -4.16 -13.21
N LYS A 166 -3.76 -4.91 -14.20
CA LYS A 166 -5.19 -5.21 -14.39
C LYS A 166 -5.83 -5.70 -13.09
N ASP A 167 -5.16 -6.59 -12.37
CA ASP A 167 -5.73 -7.28 -11.20
C ASP A 167 -5.34 -6.64 -9.85
N ALA A 168 -4.47 -5.62 -9.87
CA ALA A 168 -3.90 -5.00 -8.67
C ALA A 168 -4.95 -4.47 -7.67
N GLY A 169 -6.08 -3.95 -8.15
CA GLY A 169 -7.16 -3.45 -7.29
C GLY A 169 -7.90 -4.57 -6.55
N ALA A 170 -8.13 -5.70 -7.22
CA ALA A 170 -8.77 -6.87 -6.62
C ALA A 170 -7.85 -7.53 -5.58
N LEU A 171 -6.55 -7.63 -5.90
CA LEU A 171 -5.50 -8.08 -4.96
C LEU A 171 -5.51 -7.28 -3.67
N ILE A 172 -5.40 -5.95 -3.76
CA ILE A 172 -5.37 -5.08 -2.59
C ILE A 172 -6.66 -5.19 -1.78
N LYS A 173 -7.82 -5.25 -2.46
CA LYS A 173 -9.09 -5.42 -1.78
C LYS A 173 -9.14 -6.72 -0.99
N PHE A 174 -8.70 -7.83 -1.60
CA PHE A 174 -8.65 -9.13 -0.93
C PHE A 174 -7.78 -9.13 0.33
N TYR A 175 -6.50 -8.79 0.19
CA TYR A 175 -5.58 -8.82 1.33
C TYR A 175 -5.96 -7.76 2.36
N GLY A 176 -6.54 -6.64 1.93
CA GLY A 176 -7.07 -5.61 2.81
C GLY A 176 -8.24 -6.04 3.68
N GLU A 177 -9.08 -7.00 3.26
CA GLU A 177 -10.15 -7.55 4.13
C GLU A 177 -9.59 -8.27 5.37
N ARG A 178 -8.36 -8.80 5.31
CA ARG A 178 -7.69 -9.42 6.46
C ARG A 178 -7.43 -8.41 7.58
N LEU A 179 -7.34 -7.12 7.24
CA LEU A 179 -7.11 -6.05 8.22
C LEU A 179 -8.24 -5.93 9.24
N LYS A 180 -9.47 -6.34 8.90
CA LYS A 180 -10.63 -6.32 9.80
C LYS A 180 -10.37 -6.99 11.15
N HIS A 181 -9.51 -8.00 11.17
CA HIS A 181 -9.19 -8.79 12.36
C HIS A 181 -7.74 -8.58 12.83
N ALA A 182 -6.97 -7.77 12.13
CA ALA A 182 -5.57 -7.55 12.40
C ALA A 182 -5.36 -6.54 13.55
N ARG A 183 -4.23 -6.68 14.23
CA ARG A 183 -3.76 -5.77 15.29
C ARG A 183 -2.32 -5.42 14.98
N PHE A 184 -2.02 -4.13 15.02
CA PHE A 184 -0.68 -3.62 14.74
C PHE A 184 -0.12 -3.01 16.01
N ALA A 185 1.10 -3.42 16.37
CA ALA A 185 1.77 -2.91 17.54
C ALA A 185 2.86 -1.92 17.12
N GLY A 186 3.00 -0.84 17.87
CA GLY A 186 4.08 0.12 17.70
C GLY A 186 4.73 0.44 19.02
N ARG A 187 5.98 0.89 18.96
CA ARG A 187 6.77 1.31 20.12
C ARG A 187 7.46 2.62 19.81
N GLY A 188 7.54 3.51 20.79
CA GLY A 188 8.22 4.79 20.65
C GLY A 188 8.50 5.45 22.00
N PRO A 189 9.23 6.57 22.03
CA PRO A 189 9.48 7.33 23.25
C PRO A 189 8.18 7.86 23.90
N ASP A 190 7.14 8.07 23.10
CA ASP A 190 5.81 8.49 23.54
C ASP A 190 4.70 7.80 22.73
N SER A 191 3.44 8.03 23.15
CA SER A 191 2.26 7.44 22.50
C SER A 191 2.12 7.87 21.03
N LYS A 192 2.45 9.12 20.71
CA LYS A 192 2.34 9.65 19.33
C LYS A 192 3.28 8.88 18.40
N GLN A 193 4.55 8.76 18.76
CA GLN A 193 5.51 8.03 17.93
C GLN A 193 5.20 6.54 17.88
N ALA A 194 4.72 5.95 18.98
CA ALA A 194 4.31 4.55 19.00
C ALA A 194 3.12 4.31 18.04
N VAL A 195 2.14 5.22 17.96
CA VAL A 195 1.03 5.13 17.00
C VAL A 195 1.50 5.29 15.56
N VAL A 196 2.40 6.24 15.28
CA VAL A 196 3.01 6.39 13.94
C VAL A 196 3.69 5.09 13.51
N ASN A 197 4.46 4.47 14.40
CA ASN A 197 5.15 3.22 14.09
C ASN A 197 4.17 2.05 13.88
N ALA A 198 3.07 2.01 14.64
CA ALA A 198 2.01 1.02 14.43
C ALA A 198 1.27 1.22 13.09
N TYR A 199 1.05 2.49 12.70
CA TYR A 199 0.47 2.85 11.41
C TYR A 199 1.39 2.48 10.24
N GLN A 200 2.70 2.70 10.38
CA GLN A 200 3.69 2.28 9.39
C GLN A 200 3.70 0.76 9.22
N ALA A 201 3.69 -0.01 10.31
CA ALA A 201 3.61 -1.47 10.25
C ALA A 201 2.34 -1.96 9.51
N LEU A 202 1.21 -1.26 9.70
CA LEU A 202 -0.03 -1.52 8.95
C LEU A 202 0.14 -1.23 7.44
N GLY A 203 0.78 -0.12 7.08
CA GLY A 203 1.07 0.24 5.68
C GLY A 203 2.08 -0.70 5.01
N GLU A 204 3.08 -1.16 5.75
CA GLU A 204 4.09 -2.12 5.30
C GLU A 204 3.49 -3.49 4.99
N ASP A 205 2.54 -3.97 5.80
CA ASP A 205 1.85 -5.24 5.58
C ASP A 205 1.18 -5.28 4.19
N LEU A 206 0.32 -4.29 3.88
CA LEU A 206 -0.30 -4.19 2.55
C LEU A 206 0.68 -3.84 1.43
N SER A 207 1.70 -3.03 1.72
CA SER A 207 2.74 -2.69 0.75
C SER A 207 3.49 -3.93 0.28
N SER A 208 3.87 -4.81 1.20
CA SER A 208 4.66 -6.01 0.88
C SER A 208 3.91 -6.97 -0.05
N ILE A 209 2.58 -7.09 0.11
CA ILE A 209 1.71 -7.85 -0.78
C ILE A 209 1.70 -7.22 -2.18
N TYR A 210 1.51 -5.90 -2.25
CA TYR A 210 1.49 -5.20 -3.52
C TYR A 210 2.84 -5.30 -4.25
N GLU A 211 3.94 -5.14 -3.52
CA GLU A 211 5.29 -5.30 -4.06
C GLU A 211 5.49 -6.69 -4.64
N ARG A 212 5.19 -7.74 -3.86
CA ARG A 212 5.38 -9.12 -4.29
C ARG A 212 4.59 -9.48 -5.54
N TYR A 213 3.28 -9.26 -5.54
CA TYR A 213 2.39 -9.78 -6.58
C TYR A 213 2.18 -8.82 -7.75
N VAL A 214 2.56 -7.55 -7.62
CA VAL A 214 2.44 -6.56 -8.70
C VAL A 214 3.82 -6.13 -9.18
N TYR A 215 4.63 -5.53 -8.31
CA TYR A 215 5.91 -4.96 -8.72
C TYR A 215 6.93 -6.04 -9.09
N ASP A 216 7.29 -6.92 -8.17
CA ASP A 216 8.29 -7.98 -8.37
C ASP A 216 7.86 -8.95 -9.46
N TYR A 217 6.57 -9.29 -9.51
CA TYR A 217 6.04 -10.12 -10.57
C TYR A 217 6.18 -9.46 -11.96
N SER A 218 5.82 -8.18 -12.10
CA SER A 218 5.99 -7.47 -13.37
C SER A 218 7.45 -7.36 -13.80
N ARG A 219 8.36 -7.18 -12.84
CA ARG A 219 9.80 -7.15 -13.07
C ARG A 219 10.30 -8.50 -13.55
N ALA A 220 9.94 -9.59 -12.88
CA ALA A 220 10.34 -10.94 -13.27
C ALA A 220 9.88 -11.28 -14.71
N VAL A 221 8.63 -10.96 -15.06
CA VAL A 221 8.11 -11.16 -16.43
C VAL A 221 8.85 -10.27 -17.44
N SER A 222 9.13 -9.01 -17.10
CA SER A 222 9.86 -8.09 -17.98
C SER A 222 11.31 -8.52 -18.22
N GLU A 223 12.00 -8.97 -17.19
CA GLU A 223 13.37 -9.50 -17.28
C GLU A 223 13.42 -10.75 -18.17
N GLU A 224 12.43 -11.65 -18.07
CA GLU A 224 12.35 -12.80 -18.98
C GLU A 224 12.05 -12.40 -20.42
N TYR A 225 11.17 -11.40 -20.61
CA TYR A 225 10.88 -10.85 -21.93
C TYR A 225 12.12 -10.24 -22.59
N ASP A 226 12.94 -9.52 -21.84
CA ASP A 226 14.24 -9.02 -22.27
C ASP A 226 15.17 -10.15 -22.73
N LEU A 227 15.28 -11.22 -21.93
CA LEU A 227 16.11 -12.38 -22.27
C LEU A 227 15.65 -13.06 -23.57
N LEU A 228 14.33 -13.27 -23.73
CA LEU A 228 13.74 -13.92 -24.91
C LEU A 228 13.93 -13.08 -26.19
N THR A 229 13.77 -11.77 -26.08
CA THR A 229 13.88 -10.85 -27.22
C THR A 229 15.31 -10.36 -27.48
N GLY A 230 16.26 -10.68 -26.59
CA GLY A 230 17.62 -10.14 -26.62
C GLY A 230 17.61 -8.61 -26.53
N HIS A 231 16.84 -8.04 -25.61
CA HIS A 231 16.61 -6.58 -25.54
C HIS A 231 16.19 -5.99 -26.89
N GLY A 232 15.28 -6.69 -27.58
CA GLY A 232 14.77 -6.30 -28.89
C GLY A 232 15.71 -6.53 -30.08
N THR A 233 16.86 -7.19 -29.94
CA THR A 233 17.75 -7.49 -31.07
C THR A 233 17.40 -8.79 -31.81
N ASN A 234 16.69 -9.71 -31.17
CA ASN A 234 16.37 -11.01 -31.75
C ASN A 234 15.11 -10.95 -32.64
N ALA A 235 14.97 -11.92 -33.55
CA ALA A 235 13.83 -11.99 -34.46
C ALA A 235 12.51 -12.46 -33.80
N MET A 236 12.52 -12.87 -32.53
CA MET A 236 11.34 -13.36 -31.83
C MET A 236 10.21 -12.31 -31.85
N PRO A 237 8.97 -12.69 -32.23
CA PRO A 237 7.80 -11.83 -32.14
C PRO A 237 7.51 -11.42 -30.70
N GLU A 238 7.13 -10.16 -30.49
CA GLU A 238 6.91 -9.61 -29.15
C GLU A 238 5.75 -10.31 -28.41
N GLU A 239 4.69 -10.67 -29.14
CA GLU A 239 3.55 -11.40 -28.57
C GLU A 239 3.96 -12.75 -27.96
N GLU A 240 4.72 -13.52 -28.74
CA GLU A 240 5.19 -14.84 -28.34
C GLU A 240 6.13 -14.75 -27.13
N ALA A 241 7.00 -13.74 -27.12
CA ALA A 241 7.91 -13.48 -26.00
C ALA A 241 7.13 -13.10 -24.73
N ILE A 242 6.12 -12.24 -24.83
CA ILE A 242 5.25 -11.86 -23.70
C ILE A 242 4.55 -13.10 -23.13
N GLU A 243 3.93 -13.91 -23.99
CA GLU A 243 3.22 -15.12 -23.56
C GLU A 243 4.15 -16.10 -22.84
N ARG A 244 5.33 -16.36 -23.41
CA ARG A 244 6.35 -17.24 -22.81
C ARG A 244 6.85 -16.71 -21.47
N ALA A 245 7.10 -15.39 -21.37
CA ALA A 245 7.53 -14.75 -20.14
C ALA A 245 6.47 -14.91 -19.03
N PHE A 246 5.20 -14.63 -19.33
CA PHE A 246 4.11 -14.85 -18.38
C PHE A 246 3.99 -16.31 -17.97
N ARG A 247 4.09 -17.25 -18.91
CA ARG A 247 4.00 -18.69 -18.66
C ARG A 247 5.11 -19.17 -17.72
N LYS A 248 6.35 -18.71 -17.92
CA LYS A 248 7.50 -19.07 -17.06
C LYS A 248 7.27 -18.63 -15.62
N HIS A 249 6.67 -17.46 -15.43
CA HIS A 249 6.43 -16.89 -14.11
C HIS A 249 5.00 -17.13 -13.59
N ALA A 250 4.24 -18.08 -14.18
CA ALA A 250 2.88 -18.38 -13.74
C ALA A 250 2.79 -18.78 -12.26
N SER A 251 3.87 -19.35 -11.69
CA SER A 251 3.93 -19.71 -10.26
C SER A 251 3.78 -18.51 -9.32
N TYR A 252 4.16 -17.30 -9.73
CA TYR A 252 3.92 -16.08 -8.93
C TYR A 252 2.43 -15.80 -8.73
N ARG A 253 1.59 -16.28 -9.66
CA ARG A 253 0.16 -16.02 -9.66
C ARG A 253 -0.69 -17.12 -9.07
N VAL A 254 -0.19 -18.35 -8.87
CA VAL A 254 -1.03 -19.48 -8.42
C VAL A 254 -1.82 -19.13 -7.16
N GLU A 255 -1.14 -18.64 -6.12
CA GLU A 255 -1.79 -18.21 -4.87
C GLU A 255 -2.81 -17.09 -5.11
N PHE A 256 -2.49 -16.13 -5.98
CA PHE A 256 -3.36 -15.00 -6.25
C PHE A 256 -4.57 -15.36 -7.12
N ASP A 257 -4.42 -16.24 -8.11
CA ASP A 257 -5.47 -16.62 -9.04
C ASP A 257 -6.51 -17.51 -8.34
N GLU A 258 -6.08 -18.42 -7.47
CA GLU A 258 -6.98 -19.20 -6.59
C GLU A 258 -7.82 -18.28 -5.70
N VAL A 259 -7.17 -17.26 -5.14
CA VAL A 259 -7.80 -16.21 -4.35
C VAL A 259 -8.80 -15.39 -5.17
N LEU A 260 -8.42 -14.97 -6.38
CA LEU A 260 -9.24 -14.13 -7.22
C LEU A 260 -10.49 -14.88 -7.69
N ASP A 261 -10.35 -16.15 -8.06
CA ASP A 261 -11.46 -17.03 -8.43
C ASP A 261 -12.45 -17.22 -7.26
N TYR A 262 -11.93 -17.43 -6.04
CA TYR A 262 -12.78 -17.45 -4.84
C TYR A 262 -13.62 -16.18 -4.69
N TYR A 263 -13.01 -15.00 -4.88
CA TYR A 263 -13.73 -13.72 -4.76
C TYR A 263 -14.77 -13.51 -5.84
N GLN A 264 -14.43 -13.82 -7.08
CA GLN A 264 -15.37 -13.69 -8.20
C GLN A 264 -16.59 -14.59 -7.99
N ARG A 265 -16.41 -15.80 -7.45
CA ARG A 265 -17.52 -16.68 -7.07
C ARG A 265 -18.33 -16.16 -5.88
N ALA A 266 -17.66 -15.65 -4.84
CA ALA A 266 -18.34 -15.13 -3.65
C ALA A 266 -19.19 -13.88 -3.95
N SER A 267 -18.74 -13.02 -4.87
CA SER A 267 -19.46 -11.80 -5.25
C SER A 267 -20.72 -12.02 -6.10
N LYS A 268 -20.89 -13.22 -6.67
CA LYS A 268 -22.05 -13.59 -7.51
C LYS A 268 -23.22 -14.17 -6.71
N LYS A 269 -23.05 -14.40 -5.41
CA LYS A 269 -24.08 -14.90 -4.48
C LYS A 269 -24.66 -13.74 -3.68
#